data_AF-A0A0F9Q1B3-F1
#
_entry.id   AF-A0A0F9Q1B3-F1
#
_cell.length_a   1.000
_cell.length_b   1.000
_cell.length_c   1.000
_cell.angle_alpha   90.00
_cell.angle_beta   90.00
_cell.angle_gamma   90.00
#
_symmetry.space_group_name_H-M   'P 1'
#
loop_
_entity.id
_entity.type
_entity.pdbx_description
1 polymer ?
#
loop_
_entity_poly.entity_id
_entity_poly.type
_entity_poly.pdbx_seq_one_letter_code
_entity_poly.pdbx_strand_id
1 'polypeptide(L)'
;MDDVKNIISLAEKASQGNYSIEEVSIGNNGYGFVFRYLFRDDNPSFITGKYSSRVCTFSQFRKLHYHLMQSIDYIGRLKTLLPSIELGGYFQFFNVWVFVITPTKKKFPVIFYYGRNGFTIGGWDDTLFSKLLKEEENDKELLNFKQNINFSPFDLNQEEQQNLAQNLLISLRLAPISEFWGITKRDSHKTLIAYLDNKEIVESYSLEISNDEIFNDLKKYKKNLTKKF
;
A
#
# COMPACT_ATOMS: atom_id res chain seq x y z
N MET A 1 3.15 -19.68 2.58
CA MET A 1 4.40 -19.12 2.05
C MET A 1 4.24 -19.13 0.54
N ASP A 2 4.06 -17.96 -0.08
CA ASP A 2 3.81 -17.87 -1.52
C ASP A 2 5.15 -17.93 -2.25
N ASP A 3 5.40 -19.00 -3.01
CA ASP A 3 6.52 -19.06 -3.96
C ASP A 3 6.46 -17.82 -4.87
N VAL A 4 7.59 -17.19 -5.19
CA VAL A 4 7.72 -16.11 -6.18
C VAL A 4 6.91 -16.41 -7.45
N LYS A 5 6.88 -17.68 -7.86
CA LYS A 5 6.06 -18.17 -8.99
C LYS A 5 4.56 -17.91 -8.78
N ASN A 6 4.05 -18.08 -7.57
CA ASN A 6 2.66 -17.78 -7.23
C ASN A 6 2.38 -16.29 -7.41
N ILE A 7 3.21 -15.41 -6.85
CA ILE A 7 3.05 -13.95 -6.99
C ILE A 7 3.00 -13.53 -8.46
N ILE A 8 3.90 -14.06 -9.28
CA ILE A 8 3.94 -13.77 -10.72
C ILE A 8 2.68 -14.29 -11.39
N SER A 9 2.27 -15.53 -11.10
CA SER A 9 1.05 -16.12 -11.66
C SER A 9 -0.19 -15.30 -11.32
N LEU A 10 -0.31 -14.85 -10.06
CA LEU A 10 -1.38 -13.96 -9.61
C LEU A 10 -1.39 -12.64 -10.38
N ALA A 11 -0.23 -12.01 -10.53
CA ALA A 11 -0.14 -10.75 -11.25
C ALA A 11 -0.43 -10.91 -12.74
N GLU A 12 -0.02 -12.01 -13.35
CA GLU A 12 -0.32 -12.33 -14.75
C GLU A 12 -1.82 -12.56 -14.96
N LYS A 13 -2.45 -13.35 -14.10
CA LYS A 13 -3.92 -13.52 -14.10
C LYS A 13 -4.61 -12.18 -13.91
N ALA A 14 -4.15 -11.37 -12.97
CA ALA A 14 -4.73 -10.06 -12.70
C ALA A 14 -4.64 -9.13 -13.93
N SER A 15 -3.50 -9.15 -14.63
CA SER A 15 -3.31 -8.38 -15.87
C SER A 15 -4.29 -8.72 -16.99
N GLN A 16 -4.94 -9.88 -16.92
CA GLN A 16 -5.96 -10.35 -17.87
C GLN A 16 -7.39 -9.96 -17.43
N GLY A 17 -7.53 -9.17 -16.36
CA GLY A 17 -8.83 -8.76 -15.81
C GLY A 17 -9.37 -9.68 -14.71
N ASN A 18 -8.59 -10.70 -14.29
CA ASN A 18 -8.95 -11.46 -13.09
C ASN A 18 -8.73 -10.60 -11.84
N TYR A 19 -9.52 -10.83 -10.79
CA TYR A 19 -9.28 -10.22 -9.48
C TYR A 19 -9.60 -11.23 -8.39
N SER A 20 -8.88 -11.16 -7.28
CA SER A 20 -9.18 -11.91 -6.07
C SER A 20 -8.80 -11.08 -4.84
N ILE A 21 -9.75 -10.90 -3.94
CA ILE A 21 -9.53 -10.21 -2.67
C ILE A 21 -8.67 -11.10 -1.76
N GLU A 22 -8.92 -12.41 -1.78
CA GLU A 22 -8.23 -13.41 -0.96
C GLU A 22 -6.75 -13.52 -1.32
N GLU A 23 -6.44 -13.53 -2.62
CA GLU A 23 -5.07 -13.58 -3.14
C GLU A 23 -4.41 -12.18 -3.19
N VAL A 24 -5.20 -11.16 -2.86
CA VAL A 24 -4.82 -9.74 -2.84
C VAL A 24 -4.28 -9.29 -4.20
N SER A 25 -5.00 -9.66 -5.26
CA SER A 25 -4.65 -9.36 -6.64
C SER A 25 -5.80 -8.64 -7.35
N ILE A 26 -5.47 -7.56 -8.04
CA ILE A 26 -6.41 -6.76 -8.83
C ILE A 26 -5.74 -6.32 -10.12
N GLY A 27 -6.50 -6.14 -11.19
CA GLY A 27 -5.95 -5.67 -12.45
C GLY A 27 -6.96 -4.89 -13.27
N ASN A 28 -6.42 -4.07 -14.17
CA ASN A 28 -7.19 -3.22 -15.06
C ASN A 28 -6.34 -2.80 -16.27
N ASN A 29 -6.94 -2.74 -17.47
CA ASN A 29 -6.29 -2.28 -18.69
C ASN A 29 -4.92 -2.92 -18.97
N GLY A 30 -4.77 -4.23 -18.74
CA GLY A 30 -3.51 -4.93 -18.94
C GLY A 30 -2.49 -4.79 -17.80
N TYR A 31 -2.79 -4.00 -16.77
CA TYR A 31 -2.01 -3.96 -15.53
C TYR A 31 -2.48 -5.04 -14.56
N GLY A 32 -1.52 -5.70 -13.90
CA GLY A 32 -1.76 -6.61 -12.78
C GLY A 32 -1.02 -6.14 -11.54
N PHE A 33 -1.71 -6.12 -10.41
CA PHE A 33 -1.19 -5.67 -9.13
C PHE A 33 -1.40 -6.74 -8.07
N VAL A 34 -0.34 -7.12 -7.35
CA VAL A 34 -0.41 -8.04 -6.22
C VAL A 34 0.14 -7.36 -4.98
N PHE A 35 -0.68 -7.22 -3.95
CA PHE A 35 -0.33 -6.46 -2.75
C PHE A 35 0.13 -7.40 -1.64
N ARG A 36 1.18 -7.03 -0.92
CA ARG A 36 1.64 -7.72 0.29
C ARG A 36 2.03 -6.71 1.35
N TYR A 37 1.92 -7.14 2.61
CA TYR A 37 2.32 -6.32 3.74
C TYR A 37 3.85 -6.21 3.80
N LEU A 38 4.37 -5.01 4.06
CA LEU A 38 5.81 -4.77 4.04
C LEU A 38 6.52 -5.31 5.30
N PHE A 39 5.86 -5.28 6.46
CA PHE A 39 6.47 -5.61 7.76
C PHE A 39 5.61 -6.58 8.58
N ARG A 40 6.00 -7.84 8.73
CA ARG A 40 5.39 -8.74 9.73
C ARG A 40 6.49 -9.30 10.62
N ASP A 41 6.29 -9.21 11.94
CA ASP A 41 7.24 -9.71 12.95
C ASP A 41 7.20 -11.25 13.06
N ASP A 42 6.11 -11.89 12.65
CA ASP A 42 5.84 -13.33 12.73
C ASP A 42 6.07 -14.08 11.40
N ASN A 43 6.27 -13.35 10.31
CA ASN A 43 6.56 -13.91 9.00
C ASN A 43 7.33 -12.83 8.22
N PRO A 44 8.67 -12.87 8.21
CA PRO A 44 9.46 -11.84 7.57
C PRO A 44 9.04 -11.79 6.10
N SER A 45 8.41 -10.70 5.71
CA SER A 45 8.46 -10.27 4.31
C SER A 45 9.94 -10.34 3.90
N PHE A 46 10.23 -10.72 2.66
CA PHE A 46 11.57 -10.66 2.06
C PHE A 46 12.26 -9.27 2.21
N ILE A 47 11.54 -8.30 2.77
CA ILE A 47 11.82 -6.88 2.88
C ILE A 47 11.64 -6.39 4.35
N THR A 48 11.76 -7.24 5.39
CA THR A 48 11.73 -6.72 6.78
C THR A 48 13.07 -6.13 7.20
N GLY A 49 13.04 -4.93 7.79
CA GLY A 49 14.00 -4.29 8.72
C GLY A 49 15.51 -4.45 8.51
N LYS A 50 16.01 -5.68 8.50
CA LYS A 50 17.40 -6.05 8.22
C LYS A 50 17.76 -5.88 6.74
N TYR A 51 16.77 -6.03 5.85
CA TYR A 51 16.89 -5.88 4.38
C TYR A 51 16.23 -4.62 3.82
N SER A 52 15.61 -3.85 4.71
CA SER A 52 14.97 -2.56 4.39
C SER A 52 15.89 -1.42 4.85
N SER A 53 17.10 -1.31 4.28
CA SER A 53 17.91 -0.11 4.47
C SER A 53 17.42 0.99 3.52
N ARG A 54 16.20 1.49 3.74
CA ARG A 54 15.65 2.72 3.10
C ARG A 54 16.11 2.90 1.63
N VAL A 55 15.78 1.93 0.78
CA VAL A 55 16.17 1.92 -0.65
C VAL A 55 15.26 2.78 -1.54
N CYS A 56 14.27 3.45 -0.93
CA CYS A 56 13.32 4.27 -1.64
C CYS A 56 13.85 5.70 -1.73
N THR A 57 14.05 6.21 -2.95
CA THR A 57 14.13 7.64 -3.16
C THR A 57 12.72 8.21 -3.00
N PHE A 58 12.39 8.62 -1.77
CA PHE A 58 11.25 9.50 -1.54
C PHE A 58 11.38 10.65 -2.52
N SER A 59 10.30 10.95 -3.26
CA SER A 59 10.11 12.13 -4.11
C SER A 59 10.22 12.02 -5.63
N GLN A 60 10.66 10.93 -6.25
CA GLN A 60 10.69 10.92 -7.73
C GLN A 60 9.29 10.94 -8.37
N PHE A 61 8.30 10.31 -7.73
CA PHE A 61 6.89 10.40 -8.15
C PHE A 61 6.09 11.54 -7.47
N ARG A 62 6.72 12.35 -6.58
CA ARG A 62 5.99 13.37 -5.77
C ARG A 62 5.36 14.47 -6.61
N LYS A 63 5.94 14.81 -7.78
CA LYS A 63 5.53 15.98 -8.57
C LYS A 63 4.18 15.82 -9.26
N LEU A 64 3.63 14.61 -9.30
CA LEU A 64 2.55 14.30 -10.24
C LEU A 64 1.17 14.18 -9.55
N HIS A 65 1.11 14.10 -8.21
CA HIS A 65 -0.13 13.66 -7.52
C HIS A 65 -0.47 14.42 -6.23
N TYR A 66 -0.22 15.73 -6.16
CA TYR A 66 -0.63 16.55 -5.01
C TYR A 66 -2.16 16.65 -4.83
N HIS A 67 -2.93 16.38 -5.88
CA HIS A 67 -4.37 16.63 -5.91
C HIS A 67 -5.24 15.38 -5.97
N LEU A 68 -4.68 14.20 -6.19
CA LEU A 68 -5.53 13.09 -6.57
C LEU A 68 -6.31 12.48 -5.40
N MET A 69 -5.87 12.62 -4.13
CA MET A 69 -6.36 11.65 -3.15
C MET A 69 -6.03 11.94 -1.66
N GLN A 70 -6.88 12.73 -1.00
CA GLN A 70 -7.09 12.66 0.46
C GLN A 70 -8.22 11.66 0.83
N SER A 71 -8.77 10.93 -0.15
CA SER A 71 -9.99 10.15 0.04
C SER A 71 -9.73 8.90 0.90
N ILE A 72 -10.40 8.90 2.05
CA ILE A 72 -10.46 7.81 3.04
C ILE A 72 -10.91 6.50 2.41
N ASP A 73 -11.66 6.55 1.29
CA ASP A 73 -12.12 5.35 0.58
C ASP A 73 -10.98 4.40 0.21
N TYR A 74 -9.84 4.90 -0.28
CA TYR A 74 -8.78 4.00 -0.76
C TYR A 74 -7.99 3.39 0.37
N ILE A 75 -7.94 4.05 1.53
CA ILE A 75 -7.44 3.45 2.77
C ILE A 75 -8.33 2.25 3.12
N GLY A 76 -9.65 2.42 3.06
CA GLY A 76 -10.59 1.33 3.36
C GLY A 76 -10.55 0.19 2.35
N ARG A 77 -10.38 0.49 1.06
CA ARG A 77 -10.21 -0.53 0.00
C ARG A 77 -8.92 -1.33 0.20
N LEU A 78 -7.84 -0.64 0.54
CA LEU A 78 -6.58 -1.32 0.88
C LEU A 78 -6.68 -2.12 2.16
N LYS A 79 -7.42 -1.63 3.16
CA LYS A 79 -7.70 -2.38 4.39
C LYS A 79 -8.55 -3.63 4.11
N THR A 80 -9.44 -3.59 3.13
CA THR A 80 -10.17 -4.78 2.67
C THR A 80 -9.24 -5.80 2.06
N LEU A 81 -8.37 -5.35 1.15
CA LEU A 81 -7.39 -6.20 0.48
C LEU A 81 -6.34 -6.75 1.45
N LEU A 82 -5.92 -5.93 2.41
CA LEU A 82 -4.90 -6.24 3.41
C LEU A 82 -5.42 -5.89 4.81
N PRO A 83 -6.25 -6.76 5.42
CA PRO A 83 -6.83 -6.51 6.74
C PRO A 83 -5.79 -6.37 7.86
N SER A 84 -4.56 -6.83 7.64
CA SER A 84 -3.46 -6.69 8.60
C SER A 84 -2.80 -5.30 8.60
N ILE A 85 -3.14 -4.39 7.66
CA ILE A 85 -2.53 -3.05 7.66
C ILE A 85 -2.92 -2.29 8.93
N GLU A 86 -1.96 -1.90 9.74
CA GLU A 86 -2.20 -0.99 10.85
C GLU A 86 -2.31 0.45 10.33
N LEU A 87 -3.32 1.19 10.84
CA LEU A 87 -3.56 2.57 10.44
C LEU A 87 -3.26 3.50 11.62
N GLY A 88 -2.25 4.36 11.46
CA GLY A 88 -1.89 5.34 12.46
C GLY A 88 -0.38 5.57 12.54
N GLY A 89 0.06 6.27 13.59
CA GLY A 89 1.47 6.58 13.81
C GLY A 89 1.84 8.03 13.52
N TYR A 90 3.14 8.29 13.35
CA TYR A 90 3.70 9.63 13.17
C TYR A 90 3.91 9.90 11.67
N PHE A 91 3.14 10.84 11.10
CA PHE A 91 3.17 11.31 9.70
C PHE A 91 2.86 10.31 8.56
N GLN A 92 2.88 9.00 8.81
CA GLN A 92 2.60 7.96 7.82
C GLN A 92 1.45 7.07 8.29
N PHE A 93 0.57 6.69 7.36
CA PHE A 93 -0.55 5.80 7.66
C PHE A 93 -0.20 4.32 7.43
N PHE A 94 0.47 3.99 6.31
CA PHE A 94 0.98 2.63 6.04
C PHE A 94 1.99 2.60 4.87
N ASN A 95 2.69 1.47 4.73
CA ASN A 95 3.49 1.06 3.56
C ASN A 95 3.00 -0.31 3.08
N VAL A 96 2.72 -0.43 1.78
CA VAL A 96 2.35 -1.70 1.15
C VAL A 96 3.31 -1.97 0.01
N TRP A 97 3.78 -3.22 -0.08
CA TRP A 97 4.53 -3.68 -1.23
C TRP A 97 3.57 -4.11 -2.32
N VAL A 98 3.86 -3.75 -3.57
CA VAL A 98 3.05 -4.11 -4.73
C VAL A 98 3.95 -4.66 -5.83
N PHE A 99 3.69 -5.89 -6.27
CA PHE A 99 4.27 -6.41 -7.50
C PHE A 99 3.41 -6.00 -8.69
N VAL A 100 4.05 -5.46 -9.72
CA VAL A 100 3.38 -4.87 -10.88
C VAL A 100 3.75 -5.63 -12.14
N ILE A 101 2.73 -5.93 -12.95
CA ILE A 101 2.88 -6.29 -14.36
C ILE A 101 2.22 -5.22 -15.21
N THR A 102 2.93 -4.71 -16.21
CA THR A 102 2.40 -3.72 -17.16
C THR A 102 1.74 -4.38 -18.37
N PRO A 103 0.99 -3.62 -19.20
CA PRO A 103 0.48 -4.11 -20.48
C PRO A 103 1.58 -4.62 -21.42
N THR A 104 2.76 -4.02 -21.34
CA THR A 104 3.98 -4.41 -22.06
C THR A 104 4.76 -5.55 -21.39
N LYS A 105 4.19 -6.20 -20.37
CA LYS A 105 4.76 -7.33 -19.62
C LYS A 105 6.08 -7.00 -18.89
N LYS A 106 6.32 -5.73 -18.59
CA LYS A 106 7.36 -5.31 -17.64
C LYS A 106 6.93 -5.76 -16.24
N LYS A 107 7.86 -6.31 -15.47
CA LYS A 107 7.67 -6.92 -14.15
C LYS A 107 8.57 -6.24 -13.15
N PHE A 108 8.01 -5.61 -12.12
CA PHE A 108 8.79 -4.89 -11.12
C PHE A 108 8.05 -4.69 -9.79
N PRO A 109 8.77 -4.62 -8.65
CA PRO A 109 8.20 -4.23 -7.38
C PRO A 109 8.10 -2.70 -7.26
N VAL A 110 7.07 -2.24 -6.55
CA VAL A 110 6.95 -0.86 -6.07
C VAL A 110 6.50 -0.85 -4.61
N ILE A 111 6.69 0.28 -3.95
CA ILE A 111 6.09 0.55 -2.64
C ILE A 111 4.97 1.56 -2.83
N PHE A 112 3.78 1.18 -2.40
CA PHE A 112 2.63 2.06 -2.32
C PHE A 112 2.55 2.65 -0.91
N TYR A 113 2.68 3.96 -0.79
CA TYR A 113 2.68 4.65 0.49
C TYR A 113 1.64 5.76 0.56
N TYR A 114 0.98 5.86 1.72
CA TYR A 114 0.03 6.91 2.05
C TYR A 114 0.51 7.71 3.25
N GLY A 115 0.69 9.02 3.06
CA GLY A 115 1.18 9.93 4.08
C GLY A 115 0.51 11.30 4.02
N ARG A 116 1.05 12.26 4.78
CA ARG A 116 0.49 13.62 4.93
C ARG A 116 0.15 14.33 3.62
N ASN A 117 0.94 14.12 2.56
CA ASN A 117 0.80 14.82 1.28
C ASN A 117 0.08 13.96 0.23
N GLY A 118 -0.64 12.92 0.66
CA GLY A 118 -1.35 12.00 -0.21
C GLY A 118 -0.56 10.74 -0.54
N PHE A 119 -0.94 10.12 -1.65
CA PHE A 119 -0.40 8.87 -2.15
C PHE A 119 0.82 9.08 -3.02
N THR A 120 1.72 8.11 -3.00
CA THR A 120 2.82 8.06 -3.93
C THR A 120 3.40 6.65 -4.02
N ILE A 121 4.08 6.42 -5.14
CA ILE A 121 4.70 5.16 -5.50
C ILE A 121 6.21 5.35 -5.39
N GLY A 122 6.87 4.49 -4.65
CA GLY A 122 8.31 4.41 -4.55
C GLY A 122 8.80 3.27 -5.42
N GLY A 123 9.94 3.47 -6.08
CA GLY A 123 10.64 2.41 -6.78
C GLY A 123 11.78 1.84 -5.94
N TRP A 124 12.24 0.66 -6.34
CA TRP A 124 13.51 0.11 -5.87
C TRP A 124 14.62 0.59 -6.80
N ASP A 125 15.65 1.20 -6.23
CA ASP A 125 16.87 1.53 -6.96
C ASP A 125 17.72 0.27 -7.03
N ASP A 126 17.96 -0.23 -8.25
CA ASP A 126 18.79 -1.40 -8.54
C ASP A 126 20.17 -1.32 -7.87
N THR A 127 20.72 -0.12 -7.73
CA THR A 127 22.04 0.11 -7.14
C THR A 127 22.06 -0.19 -5.63
N LEU A 128 20.98 0.20 -4.95
CA LEU A 128 20.79 -0.01 -3.51
C LEU A 128 20.29 -1.43 -3.23
N PHE A 129 19.40 -1.95 -4.09
CA PHE A 129 18.97 -3.35 -4.05
C PHE A 129 20.19 -4.28 -4.19
N SER A 130 21.03 -4.07 -5.20
CA SER A 130 22.25 -4.88 -5.41
C SER A 130 23.24 -4.83 -4.23
N LYS A 131 23.28 -3.75 -3.45
CA LYS A 131 24.17 -3.63 -2.27
C LYS A 131 23.70 -4.50 -1.11
N LEU A 132 22.41 -4.49 -0.80
CA LEU A 132 21.81 -5.36 0.21
C LEU A 132 22.00 -6.85 -0.13
N LEU A 133 21.96 -7.18 -1.42
CA LEU A 133 22.12 -8.54 -1.92
C LEU A 133 23.54 -9.08 -1.87
N LYS A 134 24.55 -8.22 -2.06
CA LYS A 134 25.97 -8.62 -1.97
C LYS A 134 26.34 -9.05 -0.55
N GLU A 135 25.61 -8.57 0.45
CA GLU A 135 25.79 -9.00 1.83
C GLU A 135 25.17 -10.40 2.08
N GLU A 136 24.39 -10.94 1.14
CA GLU A 136 23.61 -12.18 1.28
C GLU A 136 23.59 -13.08 0.02
N GLU A 137 24.75 -13.31 -0.62
CA GLU A 137 24.88 -14.09 -1.88
C GLU A 137 24.36 -15.55 -1.85
N ASN A 138 23.91 -16.06 -0.69
CA ASN A 138 23.45 -17.44 -0.52
C ASN A 138 21.92 -17.63 -0.54
N ASP A 139 21.12 -16.56 -0.69
CA ASP A 139 19.66 -16.68 -0.70
C ASP A 139 19.12 -17.05 -2.11
N LYS A 140 18.71 -18.32 -2.25
CA LYS A 140 18.15 -18.86 -3.50
C LYS A 140 16.80 -18.24 -3.89
N GLU A 141 15.95 -17.87 -2.93
CA GLU A 141 14.62 -17.31 -3.23
C GLU A 141 14.76 -15.91 -3.82
N LEU A 142 15.70 -15.14 -3.27
CA LEU A 142 16.04 -13.80 -3.70
C LEU A 142 16.67 -13.76 -5.11
N LEU A 143 17.56 -14.72 -5.39
CA LEU A 143 18.09 -14.94 -6.73
C LEU A 143 16.98 -15.30 -7.73
N ASN A 144 16.04 -16.16 -7.34
CA ASN A 144 14.88 -16.50 -8.17
C ASN A 144 14.01 -15.26 -8.45
N PHE A 145 13.77 -14.43 -7.43
CA PHE A 145 13.00 -13.20 -7.59
C PHE A 145 13.65 -12.24 -8.60
N LYS A 146 14.98 -12.05 -8.50
CA LYS A 146 15.74 -11.22 -9.44
C LYS A 146 15.59 -11.66 -10.90
N GLN A 147 15.59 -12.97 -11.16
CA GLN A 147 15.43 -13.49 -12.53
C GLN A 147 14.06 -13.18 -13.14
N ASN A 148 13.07 -12.83 -12.32
CA ASN A 148 11.71 -12.54 -12.77
C ASN A 148 11.41 -11.03 -12.90
N ILE A 149 12.31 -10.16 -12.41
CA ILE A 149 12.24 -8.72 -12.62
C ILE A 149 13.04 -8.38 -13.88
N ASN A 150 12.42 -7.68 -14.82
CA ASN A 150 13.04 -7.31 -16.09
C ASN A 150 13.02 -5.80 -16.36
N PHE A 151 12.65 -5.00 -15.35
CA PHE A 151 12.42 -3.57 -15.50
C PHE A 151 12.48 -2.85 -14.15
N SER A 152 12.80 -1.54 -14.13
CA SER A 152 12.68 -0.69 -12.95
C SER A 152 11.55 0.33 -13.11
N PRO A 153 10.72 0.61 -12.09
CA PRO A 153 9.70 1.67 -12.17
C PRO A 153 10.28 3.06 -12.50
N PHE A 154 11.57 3.30 -12.27
CA PHE A 154 12.25 4.56 -12.61
C PHE A 154 12.53 4.72 -14.11
N ASP A 155 12.49 3.63 -14.87
CA ASP A 155 12.67 3.64 -16.32
C ASP A 155 11.38 4.02 -17.07
N LEU A 156 10.26 4.19 -16.36
CA LEU A 156 8.99 4.63 -16.95
C LEU A 156 9.07 6.11 -17.33
N ASN A 157 8.63 6.46 -18.53
CA ASN A 157 8.43 7.85 -18.91
C ASN A 157 7.23 8.49 -18.17
N GLN A 158 7.06 9.81 -18.26
CA GLN A 158 6.03 10.52 -17.52
C GLN A 158 4.59 10.02 -17.80
N GLU A 159 4.29 9.64 -19.05
CA GLU A 159 2.98 9.11 -19.43
C GLU A 159 2.76 7.70 -18.86
N GLU A 160 3.77 6.83 -18.95
CA GLU A 160 3.72 5.49 -18.36
C GLU A 160 3.56 5.55 -16.82
N GLN A 161 4.22 6.52 -16.17
CA GLN A 161 4.08 6.77 -14.74
C GLN A 161 2.66 7.22 -14.36
N GLN A 162 2.06 8.10 -15.16
CA GLN A 162 0.67 8.53 -15.01
C GLN A 162 -0.30 7.35 -15.17
N ASN A 163 -0.11 6.56 -16.23
CA ASN A 163 -0.94 5.40 -16.52
C ASN A 163 -0.84 4.35 -15.42
N LEU A 164 0.36 4.08 -14.90
CA LEU A 164 0.55 3.18 -13.76
C LEU A 164 -0.24 3.65 -12.55
N ALA A 165 -0.10 4.92 -12.16
CA ALA A 165 -0.79 5.47 -11.00
C ALA A 165 -2.31 5.45 -11.17
N GLN A 166 -2.82 5.91 -12.31
CA GLN A 166 -4.25 5.92 -12.59
C GLN A 166 -4.85 4.52 -12.60
N ASN A 167 -4.20 3.56 -13.25
CA ASN A 167 -4.70 2.18 -13.30
C ASN A 167 -4.65 1.50 -11.94
N LEU A 168 -3.65 1.78 -11.11
CA LEU A 168 -3.63 1.30 -9.73
C LEU A 168 -4.83 1.83 -8.94
N LEU A 169 -5.12 3.13 -9.03
CA LEU A 169 -6.26 3.74 -8.35
C LEU A 169 -7.59 3.19 -8.86
N ILE A 170 -7.77 3.08 -10.18
CA ILE A 170 -8.98 2.49 -10.76
C ILE A 170 -9.14 1.03 -10.31
N SER A 171 -8.06 0.24 -10.32
CA SER A 171 -8.09 -1.15 -9.88
C SER A 171 -8.49 -1.26 -8.41
N LEU A 172 -7.97 -0.38 -7.55
CA LEU A 172 -8.34 -0.36 -6.12
C LEU A 172 -9.83 -0.12 -5.92
N ARG A 173 -10.49 0.65 -6.80
CA ARG A 173 -11.94 0.88 -6.74
C ARG A 173 -12.78 -0.38 -6.98
N LEU A 174 -12.18 -1.46 -7.49
CA LEU A 174 -12.87 -2.75 -7.63
C LEU A 174 -13.03 -3.47 -6.29
N ALA A 175 -12.12 -3.24 -5.33
CA ALA A 175 -12.24 -3.82 -3.99
C ALA A 175 -13.32 -3.09 -3.19
N PRO A 176 -14.20 -3.78 -2.43
CA PRO A 176 -15.16 -3.11 -1.56
C PRO A 176 -14.45 -2.34 -0.44
N ILE A 177 -15.16 -1.40 0.17
CA ILE A 177 -14.64 -0.64 1.32
C ILE A 177 -15.04 -1.38 2.60
N SER A 178 -14.06 -1.80 3.39
CA SER A 178 -14.28 -2.34 4.73
C SER A 178 -14.31 -1.23 5.75
N GLU A 179 -14.99 -1.47 6.88
CA GLU A 179 -14.90 -0.57 8.02
C GLU A 179 -13.46 -0.52 8.53
N PHE A 180 -12.99 0.67 8.87
CA PHE A 180 -11.68 0.84 9.46
C PHE A 180 -11.61 2.07 10.34
N TRP A 181 -10.57 2.12 11.17
CA TRP A 181 -10.22 3.32 11.91
C TRP A 181 -8.71 3.34 12.18
N GLY A 182 -8.19 4.52 12.47
CA GLY A 182 -6.81 4.75 12.86
C GLY A 182 -6.62 6.12 13.50
N ILE A 183 -5.59 6.25 14.32
CA ILE A 183 -5.23 7.51 14.97
C ILE A 183 -3.84 7.91 14.50
N THR A 184 -3.74 9.05 13.83
CA THR A 184 -2.44 9.66 13.53
C THR A 184 -2.07 10.69 14.56
N LYS A 185 -0.78 10.77 14.85
CA LYS A 185 -0.20 11.77 15.75
C LYS A 185 0.65 12.74 14.95
N ARG A 186 0.45 14.03 15.19
CA ARG A 186 1.28 15.12 14.69
C ARG A 186 1.88 15.88 15.88
N ASP A 187 2.74 16.84 15.57
CA ASP A 187 3.45 17.65 16.57
C ASP A 187 2.49 18.44 17.48
N SER A 188 1.27 18.74 17.00
CA SER A 188 0.31 19.60 17.71
C SER A 188 -1.06 18.96 17.98
N HIS A 189 -1.39 17.82 17.36
CA HIS A 189 -2.71 17.20 17.49
C HIS A 189 -2.68 15.72 17.13
N LYS A 190 -3.74 15.02 17.50
CA LYS A 190 -4.10 13.69 16.97
C LYS A 190 -5.24 13.84 15.99
N THR A 191 -5.29 12.96 14.98
CA THR A 191 -6.43 12.89 14.06
C THR A 191 -6.97 11.46 14.04
N LEU A 192 -8.23 11.30 14.43
CA LEU A 192 -9.01 10.10 14.20
C LEU A 192 -9.45 10.09 12.74
N ILE A 193 -9.18 9.00 12.06
CA ILE A 193 -9.71 8.70 10.73
C ILE A 193 -10.49 7.41 10.85
N ALA A 194 -11.74 7.40 10.43
CA ALA A 194 -12.55 6.19 10.39
C ALA A 194 -13.51 6.18 9.20
N TYR A 195 -13.88 4.97 8.79
CA TYR A 195 -14.95 4.68 7.85
C TYR A 195 -15.86 3.65 8.50
N LEU A 196 -17.08 4.05 8.85
CA LEU A 196 -18.07 3.22 9.56
C LEU A 196 -19.44 3.38 8.91
N ASP A 197 -20.16 2.28 8.67
CA ASP A 197 -21.49 2.27 8.06
C ASP A 197 -21.62 3.19 6.82
N ASN A 198 -20.63 3.11 5.91
CA ASN A 198 -20.52 3.96 4.71
C ASN A 198 -20.36 5.46 4.97
N LYS A 199 -19.84 5.85 6.14
CA LYS A 199 -19.58 7.24 6.50
C LYS A 199 -18.15 7.46 6.93
N GLU A 200 -17.57 8.51 6.36
CA GLU A 200 -16.27 9.05 6.72
C GLU A 200 -16.35 9.86 8.01
N ILE A 201 -15.37 9.66 8.90
CA ILE A 201 -15.19 10.40 10.14
C ILE A 201 -13.74 10.88 10.18
N VAL A 202 -13.55 12.20 10.28
CA VAL A 202 -12.24 12.84 10.45
C VAL A 202 -12.35 13.85 11.57
N GLU A 203 -11.73 13.53 12.71
CA GLU A 203 -11.82 14.37 13.91
C GLU A 203 -10.43 14.68 14.44
N SER A 204 -10.22 15.92 14.87
CA SER A 204 -8.93 16.37 15.42
C SER A 204 -9.03 16.58 16.93
N TYR A 205 -8.05 16.07 17.65
CA TYR A 205 -7.98 16.10 19.12
C TYR A 205 -6.68 16.78 19.56
N SER A 206 -6.70 17.44 20.72
CA SER A 206 -5.47 17.89 21.35
C SER A 206 -4.60 16.67 21.74
N LEU A 207 -3.30 16.89 21.90
CA LEU A 207 -2.36 15.82 22.26
C LEU A 207 -2.61 15.21 23.65
N GLU A 208 -3.26 15.97 24.52
CA GLU A 208 -3.59 15.59 25.91
C GLU A 208 -4.67 14.52 25.97
N ILE A 209 -5.58 14.49 24.99
CA ILE A 209 -6.63 13.47 24.92
C ILE A 209 -5.99 12.10 24.68
N SER A 210 -6.28 11.14 25.55
CA SER A 210 -5.78 9.77 25.44
C SER A 210 -6.38 9.05 24.22
N ASN A 211 -5.71 8.00 23.74
CA ASN A 211 -6.27 7.20 22.63
C ASN A 211 -7.54 6.44 23.07
N ASP A 212 -7.68 6.12 24.36
CA ASP A 212 -8.87 5.46 24.90
C ASP A 212 -10.09 6.38 24.89
N GLU A 213 -9.92 7.66 25.18
CA GLU A 213 -10.97 8.67 25.06
C GLU A 213 -11.44 8.82 23.62
N ILE A 214 -10.51 8.90 22.66
CA ILE A 214 -10.82 8.92 21.22
C ILE A 214 -11.59 7.65 20.82
N PHE A 215 -11.17 6.48 21.33
CA PHE A 215 -11.85 5.22 21.04
C PHE A 215 -13.27 5.15 21.63
N ASN A 216 -13.49 5.74 22.80
CA ASN A 216 -14.82 5.85 23.39
C ASN A 216 -15.75 6.74 22.53
N ASP A 217 -15.23 7.81 21.94
CA ASP A 217 -16.00 8.62 21.00
C ASP A 217 -16.34 7.86 19.72
N LEU A 218 -15.40 7.08 19.17
CA LEU A 218 -15.65 6.18 18.04
C LEU A 218 -16.80 5.19 18.32
N LYS A 219 -16.84 4.60 19.52
CA LYS A 219 -17.95 3.73 19.94
C LYS A 219 -19.29 4.47 19.99
N LYS A 220 -19.31 5.72 20.47
CA LYS A 220 -20.52 6.56 20.47
C LYS A 220 -21.01 6.82 19.05
N TYR A 221 -20.10 7.12 18.12
CA TYR A 221 -20.45 7.28 16.70
C TYR A 221 -21.13 6.02 16.13
N LYS A 222 -20.52 4.84 16.31
CA LYS A 222 -21.09 3.57 15.83
C LYS A 222 -22.48 3.28 16.43
N LYS A 223 -22.67 3.58 17.72
CA LYS A 223 -23.98 3.44 18.39
C LYS A 223 -25.04 4.41 17.84
N ASN A 224 -24.65 5.61 17.44
CA ASN A 224 -25.58 6.60 16.90
C ASN A 224 -25.96 6.31 15.43
N LEU A 225 -25.08 5.64 14.68
CA LEU A 225 -25.35 5.22 13.31
C LEU A 225 -26.33 4.05 13.24
N THR A 226 -26.18 3.08 14.12
CA THR A 226 -27.05 1.89 14.21
C THR A 226 -28.48 2.18 14.67
N LYS A 227 -28.74 3.31 15.33
CA LYS A 227 -30.09 3.72 15.78
C LYS A 227 -30.94 4.39 14.68
N LYS A 228 -30.39 4.66 13.50
CA LYS A 228 -31.09 5.37 12.41
C LYS A 228 -31.85 4.44 11.46
N PHE A 229 -31.93 3.14 11.76
CA PHE A 229 -32.66 2.11 11.02
C PHE A 229 -33.46 1.26 12.01
#